data_AF-A0AAX0H8I3-F1
#
_entry.id   AF-A0AAX0H8I3-F1
#
_cell.length_a   1.000
_cell.length_b   1.000
_cell.length_c   1.000
_cell.angle_alpha   90.00
_cell.angle_beta   90.00
_cell.angle_gamma   90.00
#
_symmetry.space_group_name_H-M   'P 1'
#
loop_
_entity.id
_entity.type
_entity.pdbx_description
1 polymer ?
#
loop_
_entity_poly.entity_id
_entity_poly.type
_entity_poly.pdbx_seq_one_letter_code
_entity_poly.pdbx_strand_id
1 'polypeptide(L)'
;MLNKTDVSMLYITIMGMASEGDGNKYWLDYANSNSLGVSSLANIMLDSPGAAKFFGDSLLAGNEKEFVTKIYSIALGSTSDVDGINYWTKAITGGGEFTDSKGNVINVASLSKGDLIGAMIDSMVNGGSAESKAIFEAKAAASDYFADATLGKDITGLDEGTTSKLISEIASASDLDKVKGEID
;
A
#
# COMPACT_ATOMS: atom_id res chain seq x y z
N MET A 1 -15.68 2.13 9.30
CA MET A 1 -14.85 3.34 9.44
C MET A 1 -13.41 2.90 9.38
N LEU A 2 -12.56 3.66 8.68
CA LEU A 2 -11.14 3.36 8.62
C LEU A 2 -10.47 3.73 9.94
N ASN A 3 -9.32 3.12 10.18
CA ASN A 3 -8.42 3.41 11.29
C ASN A 3 -7.04 3.88 10.77
N LYS A 4 -6.16 4.28 11.70
CA LYS A 4 -4.79 4.74 11.40
C LYS A 4 -4.00 3.73 10.57
N THR A 5 -4.08 2.46 10.93
CA THR A 5 -3.38 1.35 10.26
C THR A 5 -3.86 1.18 8.82
N ASP A 6 -5.15 1.36 8.53
CA ASP A 6 -5.67 1.32 7.15
C ASP A 6 -5.02 2.40 6.27
N VAL A 7 -4.80 3.61 6.82
CA VAL A 7 -4.12 4.70 6.13
C VAL A 7 -2.63 4.41 5.98
N SER A 8 -1.97 3.87 7.01
CA SER A 8 -0.57 3.42 6.94
C SER A 8 -0.38 2.35 5.85
N MET A 9 -1.28 1.38 5.75
CA MET A 9 -1.26 0.35 4.70
C MET A 9 -1.36 0.98 3.30
N LEU A 10 -2.21 2.00 3.12
CA LEU A 10 -2.28 2.73 1.85
C LEU A 10 -0.99 3.49 1.53
N TYR A 11 -0.37 4.16 2.50
CA TYR A 11 0.91 4.85 2.31
C TYR A 11 2.03 3.88 1.89
N ILE A 12 2.19 2.76 2.60
CA ILE A 12 3.23 1.79 2.26
C ILE A 12 2.96 1.07 0.93
N THR A 13 1.70 0.93 0.51
CA THR A 13 1.35 0.28 -0.75
C THR A 13 1.39 1.22 -1.96
N ILE A 14 0.98 2.48 -1.79
CA ILE A 14 0.91 3.46 -2.88
C ILE A 14 2.23 4.22 -3.03
N MET A 15 2.87 4.57 -1.92
CA MET A 15 4.01 5.50 -1.91
C MET A 15 5.31 4.87 -1.40
N GLY A 16 5.24 3.69 -0.77
CA GLY A 16 6.43 2.97 -0.29
C GLY A 16 7.14 3.71 0.84
N MET A 17 6.38 4.43 1.64
CA MET A 17 6.87 5.27 2.72
C MET A 17 5.94 5.21 3.92
N ALA A 18 6.49 5.50 5.10
CA ALA A 18 5.69 5.69 6.30
C ALA A 18 4.81 6.94 6.16
N SER A 19 3.58 6.88 6.67
CA SER A 19 2.75 8.07 6.81
C SER A 19 3.25 8.92 7.98
N GLU A 20 3.51 10.21 7.76
CA GLU A 20 3.71 11.16 8.87
C GLU A 20 2.38 11.48 9.57
N GLY A 21 2.47 12.01 10.79
CA GLY A 21 1.33 12.12 11.72
C GLY A 21 0.18 12.99 11.21
N ASP A 22 0.45 14.19 10.72
CA ASP A 22 -0.59 15.12 10.27
C ASP A 22 -1.23 14.62 8.96
N GLY A 23 -0.43 14.03 8.07
CA GLY A 23 -0.87 13.41 6.83
C GLY A 23 -1.73 12.17 7.05
N ASN A 24 -1.32 11.25 7.94
CA ASN A 24 -2.14 10.10 8.32
C ASN A 24 -3.49 10.58 8.87
N LYS A 25 -3.45 11.52 9.82
CA LYS A 25 -4.66 12.10 10.41
C LYS A 25 -5.56 12.75 9.36
N TYR A 26 -4.99 13.52 8.43
CA TYR A 26 -5.73 14.15 7.34
C TYR A 26 -6.51 13.12 6.52
N TRP A 27 -5.85 12.07 6.05
CA TRP A 27 -6.50 11.04 5.23
C TRP A 27 -7.53 10.23 6.01
N LEU A 28 -7.25 9.93 7.28
CA LEU A 28 -8.17 9.24 8.18
C LEU A 28 -9.46 10.05 8.39
N ASP A 29 -9.32 11.33 8.72
CA ASP A 29 -10.45 12.23 8.93
C ASP A 29 -11.24 12.45 7.64
N TYR A 30 -10.54 12.63 6.52
CA TYR A 30 -11.15 12.78 5.19
C TYR A 30 -11.98 11.55 4.84
N ALA A 31 -11.43 10.34 5.03
CA ALA A 31 -12.13 9.10 4.73
C ALA A 31 -13.34 8.88 5.62
N ASN A 32 -13.20 9.08 6.93
CA ASN A 32 -14.30 8.87 7.87
C ASN A 32 -15.41 9.90 7.72
N SER A 33 -15.07 11.17 7.44
CA SER A 33 -16.07 12.23 7.17
C SER A 33 -16.88 11.97 5.90
N ASN A 34 -16.29 11.30 4.91
CA ASN A 34 -16.93 10.95 3.64
C ASN A 34 -17.42 9.50 3.60
N SER A 35 -17.36 8.76 4.71
CA SER A 35 -17.74 7.34 4.80
C SER A 35 -17.04 6.44 3.75
N LEU A 36 -15.79 6.75 3.43
CA LEU A 36 -15.00 6.01 2.45
C LEU A 36 -14.45 4.70 3.03
N GLY A 37 -14.35 3.68 2.18
CA GLY A 37 -13.56 2.48 2.42
C GLY A 37 -12.16 2.59 1.80
N VAL A 38 -11.32 1.57 2.02
CA VAL A 38 -9.93 1.49 1.54
C VAL A 38 -9.84 1.75 0.04
N SER A 39 -10.66 1.07 -0.78
CA SER A 39 -10.62 1.23 -2.24
C SER A 39 -10.94 2.65 -2.71
N SER A 40 -11.94 3.29 -2.09
CA SER A 40 -12.34 4.65 -2.45
C SER A 40 -11.27 5.67 -2.03
N LEU A 41 -10.70 5.51 -0.83
CA LEU A 41 -9.59 6.36 -0.39
C LEU A 41 -8.35 6.17 -1.26
N ALA A 42 -8.03 4.93 -1.65
CA ALA A 42 -6.91 4.61 -2.55
C ALA A 42 -7.03 5.33 -3.90
N ASN A 43 -8.22 5.34 -4.52
CA ASN A 43 -8.45 6.07 -5.75
C ASN A 43 -8.16 7.58 -5.57
N ILE A 44 -8.60 8.17 -4.46
CA ILE A 44 -8.38 9.59 -4.19
C ILE A 44 -6.90 9.89 -3.92
N MET A 45 -6.19 9.00 -3.20
CA MET A 45 -4.75 9.14 -2.97
C MET A 45 -3.94 9.02 -4.27
N LEU A 46 -4.36 8.15 -5.21
CA LEU A 46 -3.73 8.02 -6.52
C LEU A 46 -3.87 9.27 -7.39
N ASP A 47 -4.91 10.07 -7.18
CA ASP A 47 -5.11 11.35 -7.86
C ASP A 47 -4.28 12.49 -7.23
N SER A 48 -3.55 12.22 -6.14
CA SER A 48 -2.69 13.23 -5.51
C SER A 48 -1.44 13.54 -6.35
N PRO A 49 -0.90 14.77 -6.28
CA PRO A 49 0.37 15.11 -6.93
C PRO A 49 1.53 14.19 -6.51
N GLY A 50 1.52 13.71 -5.26
CA GLY A 50 2.53 12.78 -4.74
C GLY A 50 2.50 11.42 -5.46
N ALA A 51 1.31 10.85 -5.64
CA ALA A 51 1.16 9.61 -6.40
C ALA A 51 1.50 9.80 -7.89
N ALA A 52 1.11 10.93 -8.49
CA ALA A 52 1.43 11.23 -9.89
C ALA A 52 2.94 11.29 -10.16
N LYS A 53 3.74 11.83 -9.22
CA LYS A 53 5.21 11.85 -9.29
C LYS A 53 5.82 10.44 -9.37
N PHE A 54 5.23 9.47 -8.67
CA PHE A 54 5.74 8.11 -8.59
C PHE A 54 5.25 7.21 -9.72
N PHE A 55 3.94 7.24 -10.00
CA PHE A 55 3.32 6.39 -10.99
C PHE A 55 3.44 6.94 -12.41
N GLY A 56 3.41 8.26 -12.61
CA GLY A 56 3.52 8.88 -13.94
C GLY A 56 2.58 8.22 -14.95
N ASP A 57 3.13 7.87 -16.12
CA ASP A 57 2.38 7.26 -17.22
C ASP A 57 1.76 5.90 -16.85
N SER A 58 2.22 5.22 -15.79
CA SER A 58 1.59 3.97 -15.35
C SER A 58 0.15 4.16 -14.84
N LEU A 59 -0.28 5.40 -14.58
CA LEU A 59 -1.69 5.68 -14.26
C LEU A 59 -2.60 5.66 -15.49
N LEU A 60 -2.04 5.82 -16.69
CA LEU A 60 -2.78 5.87 -17.95
C LEU A 60 -3.36 4.50 -18.32
N ALA A 61 -4.50 4.52 -19.02
CA ALA A 61 -5.11 3.30 -19.55
C ALA A 61 -4.17 2.62 -20.55
N GLY A 62 -4.05 1.29 -20.46
CA GLY A 62 -3.12 0.48 -21.26
C GLY A 62 -1.78 0.20 -20.61
N ASN A 63 -1.48 0.82 -19.46
CA ASN A 63 -0.23 0.64 -18.71
C ASN A 63 -0.44 -0.18 -17.41
N GLU A 64 -1.48 -1.00 -17.35
CA GLU A 64 -1.90 -1.71 -16.14
C GLU A 64 -0.81 -2.63 -15.57
N LYS A 65 -0.05 -3.31 -16.43
CA LYS A 65 1.07 -4.15 -16.00
C LYS A 65 2.17 -3.32 -15.32
N GLU A 66 2.45 -2.13 -15.84
CA GLU A 66 3.42 -1.22 -15.24
C GLU A 66 2.92 -0.73 -13.89
N PHE A 67 1.63 -0.36 -13.79
CA PHE A 67 1.00 0.03 -12.53
C PHE A 67 1.16 -1.07 -11.46
N VAL A 68 0.79 -2.31 -11.79
CA VAL A 68 0.91 -3.46 -10.89
C VAL A 68 2.37 -3.71 -10.50
N THR A 69 3.30 -3.63 -11.45
CA THR A 69 4.73 -3.84 -11.19
C THR A 69 5.27 -2.78 -10.23
N LYS A 70 4.84 -1.51 -10.36
CA LYS A 70 5.23 -0.44 -9.43
C LYS A 70 4.70 -0.69 -8.02
N ILE A 71 3.43 -1.09 -7.86
CA ILE A 71 2.86 -1.46 -6.56
C ILE A 71 3.64 -2.62 -5.92
N TYR A 72 4.00 -3.64 -6.69
CA TYR A 72 4.85 -4.75 -6.21
C TYR A 72 6.22 -4.28 -5.73
N SER A 73 6.89 -3.45 -6.53
CA SER A 73 8.18 -2.87 -6.16
C SER A 73 8.10 -2.05 -4.88
N ILE A 74 7.01 -1.31 -4.68
CA ILE A 74 6.75 -0.50 -3.50
C ILE A 74 6.46 -1.38 -2.27
N ALA A 75 5.40 -2.17 -2.33
CA ALA A 75 4.84 -2.84 -1.16
C ALA A 75 5.72 -4.00 -0.69
N LEU A 76 6.30 -4.74 -1.65
CA LEU A 76 7.03 -5.98 -1.39
C LEU A 76 8.55 -5.83 -1.58
N GLY A 77 9.03 -4.70 -2.12
CA GLY A 77 10.46 -4.51 -2.39
C GLY A 77 11.02 -5.48 -3.43
N SER A 78 10.15 -6.15 -4.21
CA SER A 78 10.55 -7.14 -5.21
C SER A 78 9.59 -7.17 -6.40
N THR A 79 10.16 -7.34 -7.59
CA THR A 79 9.43 -7.61 -8.83
C THR A 79 9.64 -9.05 -9.32
N SER A 80 10.18 -9.94 -8.49
CA SER A 80 10.49 -11.32 -8.87
C SER A 80 9.25 -12.24 -8.89
N ASP A 81 8.15 -11.83 -8.25
CA ASP A 81 6.87 -12.55 -8.28
C ASP A 81 6.12 -12.29 -9.59
N VAL A 82 6.62 -12.91 -10.66
CA VAL A 82 6.05 -12.78 -12.01
C VAL A 82 4.62 -13.29 -12.07
N ASP A 83 4.31 -14.37 -11.34
CA ASP A 83 2.99 -14.98 -11.33
C ASP A 83 1.97 -14.09 -10.63
N GLY A 84 2.33 -13.50 -9.48
CA GLY A 84 1.53 -12.49 -8.81
C GLY A 84 1.30 -11.24 -9.68
N ILE A 85 2.36 -10.69 -10.28
CA ILE A 85 2.23 -9.54 -11.20
C ILE A 85 1.26 -9.87 -12.35
N ASN A 86 1.37 -11.05 -12.95
CA ASN A 86 0.46 -11.48 -14.02
C ASN A 86 -0.97 -11.69 -13.51
N TYR A 87 -1.16 -12.26 -12.32
CA TYR A 87 -2.45 -12.42 -11.68
C TYR A 87 -3.15 -11.07 -11.51
N TRP A 88 -2.48 -10.12 -10.87
CA TRP A 88 -3.06 -8.81 -10.59
C TRP A 88 -3.23 -7.95 -11.85
N THR A 89 -2.32 -8.08 -12.82
CA THR A 89 -2.48 -7.43 -14.14
C THR A 89 -3.76 -7.91 -14.81
N LYS A 90 -4.03 -9.22 -14.83
CA LYS A 90 -5.29 -9.77 -15.38
C LYS A 90 -6.52 -9.25 -14.61
N ALA A 91 -6.41 -9.05 -13.30
CA ALA A 91 -7.52 -8.59 -12.48
C ALA A 91 -7.93 -7.15 -12.83
N ILE A 92 -6.95 -6.27 -13.07
CA ILE A 92 -7.23 -4.88 -13.43
C ILE A 92 -7.58 -4.68 -14.91
N THR A 93 -7.01 -5.46 -15.84
CA THR A 93 -7.36 -5.34 -17.27
C THR A 93 -8.76 -5.89 -17.58
N GLY A 94 -9.35 -6.67 -16.67
CA GLY A 94 -10.58 -7.41 -16.90
C GLY A 94 -10.37 -8.61 -17.83
N GLY A 95 -11.35 -9.53 -17.84
CA GLY A 95 -11.34 -10.71 -18.71
C GLY A 95 -10.52 -11.89 -18.17
N GLY A 96 -10.10 -11.85 -16.91
CA GLY A 96 -9.43 -12.98 -16.25
C GLY A 96 -10.43 -13.94 -15.59
N GLU A 97 -10.38 -15.19 -16.01
CA GLU A 97 -10.87 -16.32 -15.20
C GLU A 97 -9.80 -16.64 -14.14
N PHE A 98 -10.15 -16.47 -12.88
CA PHE A 98 -9.29 -16.84 -11.76
C PHE A 98 -9.81 -18.09 -11.10
N THR A 99 -8.91 -18.98 -10.69
CA THR A 99 -9.31 -20.16 -9.94
C THR A 99 -8.98 -19.93 -8.48
N ASP A 100 -9.98 -19.95 -7.60
CA ASP A 100 -9.72 -19.89 -6.15
C ASP A 100 -8.98 -21.14 -5.65
N SER A 101 -8.57 -21.15 -4.39
CA SER A 101 -7.89 -22.30 -3.76
C SER A 101 -8.72 -23.58 -3.71
N LYS A 102 -10.01 -23.52 -4.08
CA LYS A 102 -10.97 -24.62 -4.12
C LYS A 102 -11.32 -25.06 -5.53
N GLY A 103 -10.75 -24.44 -6.57
CA GLY A 103 -10.99 -24.80 -7.96
C GLY A 103 -12.12 -24.03 -8.66
N ASN A 104 -12.72 -23.02 -8.03
CA ASN A 104 -13.83 -22.27 -8.62
C ASN A 104 -13.32 -21.16 -9.56
N VAL A 105 -13.89 -21.10 -10.76
CA VAL A 105 -13.65 -20.00 -11.70
C VAL A 105 -14.40 -18.74 -11.26
N ILE A 106 -13.65 -17.68 -10.99
CA ILE A 106 -14.09 -16.34 -10.65
C ILE A 106 -13.85 -15.47 -11.89
N ASN A 107 -14.94 -14.98 -12.48
CA ASN A 107 -14.86 -13.94 -13.49
C ASN A 107 -14.72 -12.58 -12.82
N VAL A 108 -13.55 -11.97 -12.93
CA VAL A 108 -13.29 -10.65 -12.36
C VAL A 108 -13.58 -9.61 -13.45
N ALA A 109 -14.63 -8.81 -13.25
CA ALA A 109 -14.79 -7.56 -13.99
C ALA A 109 -13.56 -6.67 -13.74
N SER A 110 -13.14 -5.86 -14.71
CA SER A 110 -11.97 -4.99 -14.56
C SER A 110 -12.07 -4.17 -13.27
N LEU A 111 -11.11 -4.36 -12.35
CA LEU A 111 -11.06 -3.59 -11.10
C LEU A 111 -10.69 -2.14 -11.40
N SER A 112 -11.21 -1.20 -10.60
CA SER A 112 -10.57 0.12 -10.52
C SER A 112 -9.18 -0.01 -9.89
N LYS A 113 -8.30 0.98 -10.06
CA LYS A 113 -6.98 0.98 -9.42
C LYS A 113 -7.08 0.91 -7.89
N GLY A 114 -8.05 1.63 -7.31
CA GLY A 114 -8.34 1.57 -5.88
C GLY A 114 -8.87 0.21 -5.43
N ASP A 115 -9.75 -0.44 -6.21
CA ASP A 115 -10.23 -1.79 -5.89
C ASP A 115 -9.11 -2.82 -5.98
N LEU A 116 -8.21 -2.69 -6.97
CA LEU A 116 -7.01 -3.51 -7.07
C LEU A 116 -6.12 -3.35 -5.84
N ILE A 117 -5.84 -2.12 -5.40
CA ILE A 117 -5.05 -1.85 -4.20
C ILE A 117 -5.71 -2.44 -2.96
N GLY A 118 -7.02 -2.25 -2.79
CA GLY A 118 -7.77 -2.82 -1.68
C GLY A 118 -7.68 -4.35 -1.63
N ALA A 119 -7.82 -5.01 -2.78
CA ALA A 119 -7.69 -6.46 -2.89
C ALA A 119 -6.25 -6.95 -2.63
N MET A 120 -5.23 -6.21 -3.06
CA MET A 120 -3.83 -6.52 -2.77
C MET A 120 -3.53 -6.42 -1.26
N ILE A 121 -4.00 -5.36 -0.59
CA ILE A 121 -3.86 -5.19 0.86
C ILE A 121 -4.54 -6.34 1.60
N ASP A 122 -5.80 -6.67 1.23
CA ASP A 122 -6.52 -7.80 1.82
C ASP A 122 -5.77 -9.13 1.61
N SER A 123 -5.22 -9.35 0.41
CA SER A 123 -4.40 -10.52 0.12
C SER A 123 -3.14 -10.56 0.98
N MET A 124 -2.47 -9.44 1.27
CA MET A 124 -1.28 -9.42 2.13
C MET A 124 -1.61 -9.74 3.59
N VAL A 125 -2.77 -9.28 4.08
CA VAL A 125 -3.19 -9.44 5.49
C VAL A 125 -3.90 -10.78 5.76
N ASN A 126 -4.69 -11.26 4.79
CA ASN A 126 -5.61 -12.39 4.98
C ASN A 126 -5.32 -13.59 4.06
N GLY A 127 -4.64 -13.39 2.93
CA GLY A 127 -4.42 -14.44 1.92
C GLY A 127 -2.97 -14.89 1.71
N GLY A 128 -1.98 -14.14 2.22
CA GLY A 128 -0.56 -14.34 1.98
C GLY A 128 0.08 -15.42 2.83
N SER A 129 1.37 -15.68 2.59
CA SER A 129 2.17 -16.50 3.51
C SER A 129 2.26 -15.83 4.88
N ALA A 130 2.42 -16.62 5.95
CA ALA A 130 2.57 -16.09 7.30
C ALA A 130 3.76 -15.10 7.41
N GLU A 131 4.83 -15.35 6.65
CA GLU A 131 6.00 -14.48 6.58
C GLU A 131 5.69 -13.15 5.87
N SER A 132 5.08 -13.20 4.68
CA SER A 132 4.71 -11.99 3.93
C SER A 132 3.72 -11.13 4.71
N LYS A 133 2.75 -11.76 5.38
CA LYS A 133 1.83 -11.09 6.30
C LYS A 133 2.58 -10.39 7.43
N ALA A 134 3.46 -11.10 8.13
CA ALA A 134 4.18 -10.55 9.27
C ALA A 134 5.09 -9.37 8.88
N ILE A 135 5.72 -9.42 7.69
CA ILE A 135 6.51 -8.31 7.15
C ILE A 135 5.60 -7.10 6.84
N PHE A 136 4.46 -7.31 6.18
CA PHE A 136 3.54 -6.22 5.83
C PHE A 136 2.93 -5.56 7.08
N GLU A 137 2.53 -6.37 8.07
CA GLU A 137 2.04 -5.87 9.37
C GLU A 137 3.14 -5.13 10.15
N ALA A 138 4.40 -5.59 10.10
CA ALA A 138 5.52 -4.87 10.70
C ALA A 138 5.77 -3.51 10.02
N LYS A 139 5.68 -3.43 8.68
CA LYS A 139 5.75 -2.16 7.93
C LYS A 139 4.62 -1.21 8.32
N ALA A 140 3.39 -1.71 8.42
CA ALA A 140 2.25 -0.92 8.86
C ALA A 140 2.44 -0.43 10.31
N ALA A 141 2.95 -1.28 11.22
CA ALA A 141 3.22 -0.92 12.60
C ALA A 141 4.34 0.12 12.74
N ALA A 142 5.38 0.07 11.91
CA ALA A 142 6.41 1.09 11.86
C ALA A 142 5.87 2.43 11.34
N SER A 143 5.04 2.40 10.30
CA SER A 143 4.33 3.58 9.80
C SER A 143 3.40 4.18 10.88
N ASP A 144 2.66 3.35 11.61
CA ASP A 144 1.81 3.78 12.72
C ASP A 144 2.60 4.44 13.86
N TYR A 145 3.78 3.91 14.16
CA TYR A 145 4.68 4.47 15.17
C TYR A 145 5.25 5.81 14.72
N PHE A 146 5.71 5.89 13.46
CA PHE A 146 6.20 7.13 12.88
C PHE A 146 5.12 8.22 12.83
N ALA A 147 3.88 7.85 12.48
CA ALA A 147 2.74 8.76 12.52
C ALA A 147 2.50 9.33 13.93
N ASP A 148 2.49 8.47 14.96
CA ASP A 148 2.34 8.93 16.35
C ASP A 148 3.51 9.81 16.79
N ALA A 149 4.74 9.43 16.43
CA ALA A 149 5.94 10.13 16.79
C ALA A 149 6.06 11.52 16.14
N THR A 150 5.40 11.76 15.02
CA THR A 150 5.49 13.01 14.24
C THR A 150 4.25 13.89 14.31
N LEU A 151 3.14 13.39 14.87
CA LEU A 151 1.88 14.12 14.97
C LEU A 151 2.04 15.50 15.64
N GLY A 152 1.64 16.56 14.95
CA GLY A 152 1.73 17.94 15.42
C GLY A 152 3.15 18.47 15.65
N LYS A 153 4.18 17.78 15.15
CA LYS A 153 5.58 18.24 15.20
C LYS A 153 5.97 18.93 13.90
N ASP A 154 6.95 19.83 13.97
CA ASP A 154 7.58 20.39 12.78
C ASP A 154 8.44 19.32 12.10
N ILE A 155 8.04 18.92 10.90
CA ILE A 155 8.67 17.89 10.09
C ILE A 155 9.34 18.46 8.82
N THR A 156 9.61 19.77 8.77
CA THR A 156 10.20 20.43 7.59
C THR A 156 11.56 19.87 7.15
N GLY A 157 12.27 19.15 8.03
CA GLY A 157 13.51 18.43 7.71
C GLY A 157 13.34 16.96 7.31
N LEU A 158 12.12 16.41 7.36
CA LEU A 158 11.83 15.05 6.92
C LEU A 158 11.57 15.04 5.41
N ASP A 159 12.29 14.18 4.70
CA ASP A 159 12.07 13.96 3.27
C ASP A 159 11.48 12.58 2.97
N GLU A 160 10.94 12.44 1.75
CA GLU A 160 10.38 11.18 1.25
C GLU A 160 11.40 10.03 1.38
N GLY A 161 12.68 10.30 1.14
CA GLY A 161 13.76 9.30 1.24
C GLY A 161 13.91 8.71 2.64
N THR A 162 13.78 9.53 3.68
CA THR A 162 13.82 9.12 5.08
C THR A 162 12.65 8.21 5.40
N THR A 163 11.44 8.62 5.01
CA THR A 163 10.22 7.83 5.28
C THR A 163 10.15 6.54 4.46
N SER A 164 10.72 6.50 3.26
CA SER A 164 10.88 5.27 2.47
C SER A 164 11.93 4.35 3.07
N LYS A 165 13.04 4.89 3.59
CA LYS A 165 14.10 4.11 4.24
C LYS A 165 13.53 3.29 5.40
N LEU A 166 12.75 3.92 6.29
CA LEU A 166 12.11 3.27 7.44
C LEU A 166 11.32 2.01 7.03
N ILE A 167 10.59 2.07 5.91
CA ILE A 167 9.78 0.94 5.43
C ILE A 167 10.63 -0.10 4.71
N SER A 168 11.64 0.32 3.94
CA SER A 168 12.51 -0.58 3.18
C SER A 168 13.43 -1.44 4.05
N GLU A 169 13.75 -0.98 5.27
CA GLU A 169 14.59 -1.71 6.20
C GLU A 169 13.89 -2.91 6.88
N ILE A 170 12.56 -2.98 6.77
CA ILE A 170 11.78 -4.10 7.31
C ILE A 170 11.74 -5.22 6.28
N ALA A 171 12.72 -6.12 6.39
CA ALA A 171 12.80 -7.35 5.60
C ALA A 171 12.21 -8.56 6.35
N SER A 172 12.03 -8.43 7.67
CA SER A 172 11.46 -9.41 8.57
C SER A 172 10.66 -8.71 9.68
N ALA A 173 9.73 -9.42 10.31
CA ALA A 173 8.97 -8.85 11.43
C ALA A 173 9.85 -8.46 12.64
N SER A 174 11.02 -9.08 12.81
CA SER A 174 11.98 -8.75 13.87
C SER A 174 12.69 -7.40 13.68
N ASP A 175 12.64 -6.81 12.48
CA ASP A 175 13.27 -5.51 12.21
C ASP A 175 12.48 -4.34 12.82
N LEU A 176 11.24 -4.57 13.25
CA LEU A 176 10.34 -3.53 13.76
C LEU A 176 10.95 -2.75 14.94
N ASP A 177 11.54 -3.44 15.92
CA ASP A 177 12.10 -2.78 17.11
C ASP A 177 13.34 -1.95 16.77
N LYS A 178 14.16 -2.42 15.81
CA LYS A 178 15.29 -1.65 15.28
C LYS A 178 14.80 -0.35 14.65
N VAL A 179 13.81 -0.45 13.76
CA VAL A 179 13.27 0.72 13.04
C VAL A 179 12.61 1.72 14.00
N LYS A 180 11.88 1.26 15.03
CA LYS A 180 11.35 2.15 16.07
C LYS A 180 12.45 2.92 16.81
N GLY A 181 13.57 2.25 17.09
CA GLY A 181 14.73 2.90 17.69
C GLY A 181 15.42 3.94 16.80
N GLU A 182 15.17 3.94 15.48
CA GLU A 182 15.64 5.00 14.57
C GLU A 182 14.70 6.22 14.54
N ILE A 183 13.47 6.07 15.02
CA ILE A 183 12.44 7.13 15.06
C ILE A 183 12.54 7.98 16.34
N ASP A 184 13.00 7.38 17.44
CA ASP A 184 13.16 8.02 18.76
C ASP A 184 14.33 9.02 18.81
#